data_AF-A0A976IA85-F1
#
_entry.id   AF-A0A976IA85-F1
#
_cell.length_a   1.000
_cell.length_b   1.000
_cell.length_c   1.000
_cell.angle_alpha   90.00
_cell.angle_beta   90.00
_cell.angle_gamma   90.00
#
_symmetry.space_group_name_H-M   'P 1'
#
loop_
_entity.id
_entity.type
_entity.pdbx_description
1 polymer ?
#
loop_
_entity_poly.entity_id
_entity_poly.type
_entity_poly.pdbx_seq_one_letter_code
_entity_poly.pdbx_strand_id
1 'polypeptide(L)'
;MYEALTIMSSRSESISYPISLQYAQGADNVMRNFNKAQQIKFMKVPVTPAKEYKQYRWQQNSQWMSPNPSACLIRGSLLNRLPSRQFFISRKLNKTLKNTEFQSTYVCNQSSALKDDALLENLRMVTEQTWFKAEQLIDVMQGKFLSFLVQTTRAVRVLEIGCFTGYSALCLANGLAPGGSLTTCDIDKNALEFAQKYFDQSSHANQITTVAQDGVVYLNSIPQHQHFDFIFIDANKRQYRTYYDTIMQRSLLHPSGLLVFDNTLFRGRVAAYASGLAVNKERIARRMAEFNAHIRVQFRYLRRYGMDLR
;
A
#
# COMPACT_ATOMS: atom_id res chain seq x y z
N MET A 1 58.44 5.04 23.73
CA MET A 1 58.15 6.19 22.86
C MET A 1 56.67 6.55 23.04
N TYR A 2 56.23 7.63 23.72
CA TYR A 2 56.92 8.87 24.14
C TYR A 2 57.63 9.57 22.95
N GLU A 3 57.39 10.83 22.55
CA GLU A 3 56.73 12.03 23.11
C GLU A 3 56.07 12.83 21.92
N ALA A 4 55.48 14.02 21.99
CA ALA A 4 55.55 15.17 22.92
C ALA A 4 54.19 15.92 22.97
N LEU A 5 53.74 16.47 24.11
CA LEU A 5 53.94 17.85 24.63
C LEU A 5 53.42 18.97 23.68
N THR A 6 52.73 20.03 24.16
CA THR A 6 53.01 20.86 25.37
C THR A 6 51.75 21.34 26.13
N ILE A 7 51.95 21.84 27.35
CA ILE A 7 51.00 22.06 28.46
C ILE A 7 50.69 23.59 28.69
N MET A 8 49.80 23.90 29.65
CA MET A 8 49.56 25.20 30.36
C MET A 8 48.46 26.09 29.73
N SER A 9 47.64 26.89 30.44
CA SER A 9 47.21 27.02 31.86
C SER A 9 45.81 27.72 31.84
N SER A 10 44.96 27.82 32.89
CA SER A 10 45.06 27.52 34.33
C SER A 10 43.66 27.08 34.87
N ARG A 11 43.35 27.27 36.17
CA ARG A 11 41.97 27.38 36.71
C ARG A 11 41.67 28.83 37.11
N SER A 12 40.49 29.35 36.75
CA SER A 12 39.74 30.30 37.60
C SER A 12 38.27 30.43 37.16
N GLU A 13 37.38 30.16 38.12
CA GLU A 13 36.03 30.72 38.27
C GLU A 13 34.87 30.29 37.35
N SER A 14 33.70 30.22 37.98
CA SER A 14 32.46 29.62 37.49
C SER A 14 31.38 30.67 37.24
N ILE A 15 30.85 30.75 36.01
CA ILE A 15 29.62 31.49 35.71
C ILE A 15 28.76 30.68 34.75
N SER A 16 27.49 30.47 35.12
CA SER A 16 26.49 29.75 34.33
C SER A 16 26.05 30.56 33.10
N TYR A 17 25.88 29.90 31.95
CA TYR A 17 25.24 30.50 30.76
C TYR A 17 24.10 29.62 30.21
N PRO A 18 22.97 30.23 29.79
CA PRO A 18 21.81 29.51 29.29
C PRO A 18 21.90 29.18 27.79
N ILE A 19 21.01 28.29 27.36
CA ILE A 19 20.85 27.80 25.99
C ILE A 19 20.56 28.94 25.00
N SER A 20 21.22 28.94 23.84
CA SER A 20 20.63 29.45 22.60
C SER A 20 21.10 28.65 21.38
N LEU A 21 20.14 28.28 20.52
CA LEU A 21 20.38 27.54 19.27
C LEU A 21 20.63 28.52 18.12
N GLN A 22 21.79 28.41 17.46
CA GLN A 22 22.01 29.01 16.14
C GLN A 22 22.07 27.91 15.07
N TYR A 23 20.99 27.77 14.30
CA TYR A 23 20.95 27.01 13.05
C TYR A 23 20.19 27.82 11.99
N ALA A 24 20.87 28.77 11.36
CA ALA A 24 20.35 29.54 10.23
C ALA A 24 21.47 30.02 9.31
N GLN A 25 21.84 29.20 8.31
CA GLN A 25 22.49 29.64 7.05
C GLN A 25 22.73 28.49 6.04
N GLY A 26 22.66 27.21 6.44
CA GLY A 26 22.92 26.07 5.55
C GLY A 26 21.77 25.63 4.62
N ALA A 27 20.52 26.03 4.88
CA ALA A 27 19.34 25.45 4.21
C ALA A 27 19.07 25.99 2.80
N ASP A 28 19.39 27.26 2.53
CA ASP A 28 18.97 27.96 1.30
C ASP A 28 19.68 27.45 0.03
N ASN A 29 20.92 26.98 0.15
CA ASN A 29 21.69 26.49 -0.99
C ASN A 29 21.18 25.13 -1.51
N VAL A 30 20.57 24.30 -0.65
CA VAL A 30 19.96 23.03 -1.08
C VAL A 30 18.70 23.30 -1.91
N MET A 31 17.83 24.21 -1.44
CA MET A 31 16.57 24.55 -2.12
C MET A 31 16.78 25.21 -3.49
N ARG A 32 17.84 26.01 -3.67
CA ARG A 32 18.15 26.65 -4.97
C ARG A 32 18.57 25.65 -6.05
N ASN A 33 19.28 24.57 -5.69
CA ASN A 33 19.74 23.58 -6.66
C ASN A 33 18.63 22.65 -7.18
N PHE A 34 17.60 22.38 -6.37
CA PHE A 34 16.42 21.63 -6.84
C PHE A 34 15.66 22.34 -7.96
N ASN A 35 15.58 23.68 -7.95
CA ASN A 35 14.77 24.45 -8.91
C ASN A 35 15.35 24.55 -10.33
N LYS A 36 16.65 24.26 -10.55
CA LYS A 36 17.25 24.32 -11.90
C LYS A 36 17.15 23.02 -12.69
N ALA A 37 17.11 21.86 -12.02
CA ALA A 37 17.16 20.55 -12.69
C ALA A 37 15.78 20.01 -13.12
N GLN A 38 14.68 20.50 -12.55
CA GLN A 38 13.33 20.03 -12.85
C GLN A 38 12.33 21.18 -13.00
N GLN A 39 12.35 21.86 -14.16
CA GLN A 39 11.21 22.66 -14.59
C GLN A 39 10.03 21.75 -14.95
N ILE A 40 9.25 21.39 -13.94
CA ILE A 40 7.92 20.80 -14.15
C ILE A 40 7.06 21.89 -14.79
N LYS A 41 6.86 21.81 -16.11
CA LYS A 41 5.85 22.60 -16.82
C LYS A 41 4.47 22.16 -16.32
N PHE A 42 3.95 22.85 -15.31
CA PHE A 42 2.54 22.75 -14.94
C PHE A 42 1.70 23.10 -16.16
N MET A 43 0.90 22.15 -16.66
CA MET A 43 -0.09 22.44 -17.68
C MET A 43 -1.05 23.49 -17.14
N LYS A 44 -1.15 24.64 -17.81
CA LYS A 44 -2.20 25.61 -17.54
C LYS A 44 -3.53 25.00 -17.99
N VAL A 45 -4.28 24.47 -17.03
CA VAL A 45 -5.64 23.99 -17.26
C VAL A 45 -6.53 25.21 -17.58
N PRO A 46 -7.23 25.26 -18.72
CA PRO A 46 -8.11 26.36 -19.06
C PRO A 46 -9.29 26.39 -18.08
N VAL A 47 -9.59 27.57 -17.52
CA VAL A 47 -10.67 27.77 -16.55
C VAL A 47 -12.02 27.78 -17.25
N THR A 48 -12.97 26.94 -16.80
CA THR A 48 -14.32 26.88 -17.39
C THR A 48 -15.12 28.15 -17.06
N PRO A 49 -15.73 28.82 -18.06
CA PRO A 49 -16.65 29.94 -17.84
C PRO A 49 -17.78 29.63 -16.87
N ALA A 50 -18.20 30.63 -16.08
CA ALA A 50 -19.18 30.47 -15.02
C ALA A 50 -20.55 29.92 -15.47
N LYS A 51 -20.93 30.17 -16.74
CA LYS A 51 -22.21 29.72 -17.33
C LYS A 51 -22.16 28.24 -17.68
N GLU A 52 -21.11 27.79 -18.36
CA GLU A 52 -20.85 26.37 -18.66
C GLU A 52 -20.70 25.55 -17.40
N TYR A 53 -20.01 26.07 -16.37
CA TYR A 53 -19.87 25.36 -15.10
C TYR A 53 -21.21 25.15 -14.38
N LYS A 54 -22.14 26.12 -14.44
CA LYS A 54 -23.51 25.95 -13.93
C LYS A 54 -24.28 24.89 -14.71
N GLN A 55 -24.14 24.85 -16.04
CA GLN A 55 -24.80 23.87 -16.89
C GLN A 55 -24.28 22.45 -16.65
N TYR A 56 -22.95 22.29 -16.52
CA TYR A 56 -22.30 21.04 -16.09
C TYR A 56 -22.79 20.58 -14.71
N ARG A 57 -22.87 21.49 -13.71
CA ARG A 57 -23.41 21.19 -12.37
C ARG A 57 -24.87 20.74 -12.40
N TRP A 58 -25.68 21.28 -13.31
CA TRP A 58 -27.07 20.90 -13.48
C TRP A 58 -27.19 19.51 -14.11
N GLN A 59 -26.41 19.23 -15.16
CA GLN A 59 -26.36 17.91 -15.81
C GLN A 59 -25.86 16.80 -14.87
N GLN A 60 -24.83 17.07 -14.05
CA GLN A 60 -24.33 16.18 -12.98
C GLN A 60 -25.41 15.72 -11.99
N ASN A 61 -26.40 16.57 -11.69
CA ASN A 61 -27.48 16.23 -10.77
C ASN A 61 -28.57 15.35 -11.43
N SER A 62 -28.56 15.21 -12.76
CA SER A 62 -29.54 14.43 -13.52
C SER A 62 -28.95 13.15 -14.12
N GLN A 63 -27.65 13.12 -14.42
CA GLN A 63 -26.92 11.95 -14.91
C GLN A 63 -25.49 11.95 -14.36
N TRP A 64 -24.95 10.77 -14.06
CA TRP A 64 -23.58 10.64 -13.55
C TRP A 64 -22.55 10.93 -14.66
N MET A 65 -21.58 11.79 -14.36
CA MET A 65 -20.48 12.14 -15.26
C MET A 65 -19.16 12.25 -14.48
N SER A 66 -18.02 12.11 -15.17
CA SER A 66 -16.69 12.23 -14.54
C SER A 66 -16.37 13.68 -14.10
N PRO A 67 -15.59 13.88 -13.01
CA PRO A 67 -15.28 15.22 -12.50
C PRO A 67 -14.45 16.07 -13.48
N ASN A 68 -14.94 17.27 -13.81
CA ASN A 68 -14.20 18.25 -14.63
C ASN A 68 -13.08 18.94 -13.80
N PRO A 69 -11.77 18.76 -14.13
CA PRO A 69 -10.68 19.38 -13.39
C PRO A 69 -10.55 20.90 -13.58
N SER A 70 -11.20 21.50 -14.59
CA SER A 70 -11.25 22.95 -14.83
C SER A 70 -12.26 23.71 -13.95
N ALA A 71 -12.97 23.01 -13.06
CA ALA A 71 -14.11 23.48 -12.26
C ALA A 71 -13.83 24.60 -11.23
N CYS A 72 -12.62 25.15 -11.14
CA CYS A 72 -12.26 26.18 -10.17
C CYS A 72 -12.72 27.59 -10.62
N LEU A 73 -13.90 28.00 -10.15
CA LEU A 73 -14.40 29.37 -10.24
C LEU A 73 -13.55 30.33 -9.39
N ILE A 74 -12.54 30.96 -10.01
CA ILE A 74 -11.83 32.11 -9.43
C ILE A 74 -12.53 33.39 -9.92
N ARG A 75 -13.29 34.06 -9.06
CA ARG A 75 -13.79 35.42 -9.34
C ARG A 75 -12.62 36.40 -9.27
N GLY A 76 -12.36 37.10 -10.38
CA GLY A 76 -11.26 38.05 -10.49
C GLY A 76 -11.53 39.37 -9.77
N SER A 77 -10.65 39.70 -8.80
CA SER A 77 -10.29 41.07 -8.36
C SER A 77 -9.31 41.06 -7.17
N LEU A 78 -9.17 39.94 -6.45
CA LEU A 78 -8.33 39.81 -5.25
C LEU A 78 -6.93 39.22 -5.49
N LEU A 79 -6.18 39.76 -6.45
CA LEU A 79 -4.78 39.33 -6.71
C LEU A 79 -3.72 40.12 -5.91
N ASN A 80 -4.03 41.32 -5.42
CA ASN A 80 -3.06 42.21 -4.74
C ASN A 80 -3.27 42.36 -3.22
N ARG A 81 -4.12 41.53 -2.61
CA ARG A 81 -4.10 41.27 -1.17
C ARG A 81 -4.20 39.78 -0.94
N LEU A 82 -3.05 39.12 -0.97
CA LEU A 82 -2.87 37.87 -0.26
C LEU A 82 -2.56 38.22 1.20
N PRO A 83 -3.52 38.26 2.13
CA PRO A 83 -3.15 37.93 3.50
C PRO A 83 -2.50 36.55 3.42
N SER A 84 -1.36 36.39 4.09
CA SER A 84 -0.84 35.06 4.40
C SER A 84 -2.00 34.21 4.90
N ARG A 85 -2.39 33.17 4.16
CA ARG A 85 -3.51 32.30 4.54
C ARG A 85 -3.11 31.53 5.79
N GLN A 86 -3.25 32.18 6.94
CA GLN A 86 -3.52 31.50 8.18
C GLN A 86 -4.77 30.68 7.92
N PHE A 87 -4.58 29.37 7.79
CA PHE A 87 -5.67 28.44 7.72
C PHE A 87 -6.47 28.62 9.02
N PHE A 88 -7.67 29.16 8.93
CA PHE A 88 -8.60 29.13 10.04
C PHE A 88 -8.91 27.66 10.33
N ILE A 89 -8.20 27.13 11.33
CA ILE A 89 -8.47 25.80 11.87
C ILE A 89 -9.90 25.82 12.37
N SER A 90 -10.75 25.02 11.73
CA SER A 90 -12.15 24.84 12.14
C SER A 90 -12.19 24.43 13.61
N ARG A 91 -12.69 25.32 14.48
CA ARG A 91 -12.99 24.96 15.88
C ARG A 91 -14.06 23.86 15.85
N LYS A 92 -13.66 22.64 16.24
CA LYS A 92 -14.44 21.39 16.19
C LYS A 92 -14.74 20.84 14.79
N LEU A 93 -13.71 20.29 14.14
CA LEU A 93 -13.78 18.96 13.49
C LEU A 93 -12.35 18.48 13.21
N ASN A 94 -11.84 17.57 14.05
CA ASN A 94 -10.49 16.99 13.92
C ASN A 94 -10.44 16.03 12.71
N LYS A 95 -10.23 16.59 11.50
CA LYS A 95 -10.15 15.86 10.23
C LYS A 95 -8.71 15.51 9.81
N THR A 96 -7.84 15.18 10.77
CA THR A 96 -6.46 14.72 10.50
C THR A 96 -6.07 13.60 11.46
N LEU A 97 -5.39 12.57 10.96
CA LEU A 97 -5.00 11.39 11.72
C LEU A 97 -4.03 11.72 12.87
N LYS A 98 -4.55 11.68 14.10
CA LYS A 98 -3.79 11.45 15.35
C LYS A 98 -4.59 10.58 16.33
N ASN A 99 -4.95 9.37 15.89
CA ASN A 99 -4.88 8.16 16.72
C ASN A 99 -5.12 6.94 15.82
N THR A 100 -4.10 6.13 15.56
CA THR A 100 -4.20 4.99 14.63
C THR A 100 -5.10 3.88 15.18
N GLU A 101 -5.03 3.62 16.48
CA GLU A 101 -5.77 2.52 17.13
C GLU A 101 -7.28 2.77 17.14
N PHE A 102 -7.75 3.89 17.72
CA PHE A 102 -9.18 4.23 17.74
C PHE A 102 -9.81 4.33 16.34
N GLN A 103 -9.05 4.73 15.32
CA GLN A 103 -9.55 4.79 13.95
C GLN A 103 -9.64 3.40 13.33
N SER A 104 -8.63 2.55 13.48
CA SER A 104 -8.71 1.14 13.06
C SER A 104 -9.86 0.42 13.78
N THR A 105 -9.99 0.55 15.10
CA THR A 105 -11.07 -0.06 15.88
C THR A 105 -12.44 0.46 15.45
N TYR A 106 -12.60 1.76 15.21
CA TYR A 106 -13.86 2.30 14.68
C TYR A 106 -14.20 1.71 13.31
N VAL A 107 -13.24 1.65 12.37
CA VAL A 107 -13.51 1.11 11.04
C VAL A 107 -13.76 -0.41 11.10
N CYS A 108 -13.04 -1.18 11.92
CA CYS A 108 -13.33 -2.60 12.17
C CYS A 108 -14.77 -2.79 12.67
N ASN A 109 -15.16 -2.05 13.71
CA ASN A 109 -16.47 -2.16 14.37
C ASN A 109 -17.64 -1.63 13.52
N GLN A 110 -17.37 -0.88 12.45
CA GLN A 110 -18.38 -0.35 11.53
C GLN A 110 -18.31 -1.01 10.14
N SER A 111 -17.36 -1.92 9.92
CA SER A 111 -17.29 -2.75 8.71
C SER A 111 -18.20 -3.96 8.85
N SER A 112 -18.78 -4.40 7.73
CA SER A 112 -19.58 -5.63 7.69
C SER A 112 -18.79 -6.83 8.24
N ALA A 113 -19.52 -7.76 8.87
CA ALA A 113 -18.95 -9.04 9.30
C ALA A 113 -18.70 -9.96 8.09
N LEU A 114 -17.62 -10.73 8.12
CA LEU A 114 -17.46 -11.90 7.26
C LEU A 114 -18.19 -13.10 7.90
N LYS A 115 -18.48 -14.16 7.13
CA LYS A 115 -19.18 -15.33 7.66
C LYS A 115 -18.36 -16.03 8.75
N ASP A 116 -17.05 -16.09 8.54
CA ASP A 116 -16.11 -16.76 9.42
C ASP A 116 -15.44 -15.79 10.44
N ASP A 117 -16.02 -14.61 10.74
CA ASP A 117 -15.39 -13.59 11.62
C ASP A 117 -14.93 -14.19 12.98
N ALA A 118 -15.75 -15.01 13.63
CA ALA A 118 -15.39 -15.66 14.90
C ALA A 118 -14.24 -16.71 14.77
N LEU A 119 -14.15 -17.37 13.61
CA LEU A 119 -13.06 -18.31 13.30
C LEU A 119 -11.77 -17.56 13.01
N LEU A 120 -11.85 -16.43 12.29
CA LEU A 120 -10.75 -15.51 12.03
C LEU A 120 -10.20 -14.89 13.32
N GLU A 121 -11.06 -14.47 14.24
CA GLU A 121 -10.67 -13.99 15.58
C GLU A 121 -9.91 -15.06 16.36
N ASN A 122 -10.41 -16.30 16.38
CA ASN A 122 -9.72 -17.42 17.03
C ASN A 122 -8.36 -17.71 16.37
N LEU A 123 -8.30 -17.82 15.04
CA LEU A 123 -7.09 -18.09 14.27
C LEU A 123 -6.01 -17.04 14.57
N ARG A 124 -6.39 -15.75 14.55
CA ARG A 124 -5.50 -14.64 14.92
C ARG A 124 -4.95 -14.82 16.33
N MET A 125 -5.83 -14.96 17.32
CA MET A 125 -5.43 -15.09 18.72
C MET A 125 -4.47 -16.27 18.95
N VAL A 126 -4.77 -17.44 18.39
CA VAL A 126 -3.92 -18.62 18.52
C VAL A 126 -2.59 -18.41 17.77
N THR A 127 -2.61 -17.78 16.60
CA THR A 127 -1.38 -17.45 15.86
C THR A 127 -0.47 -16.53 16.67
N GLU A 128 -1.02 -15.46 17.24
CA GLU A 128 -0.31 -14.48 18.07
C GLU A 128 0.27 -15.09 19.36
N GLN A 129 -0.36 -16.13 19.90
CA GLN A 129 0.11 -16.85 21.10
C GLN A 129 1.14 -17.95 20.81
N THR A 130 1.08 -18.60 19.64
CA THR A 130 1.82 -19.85 19.38
C THR A 130 2.90 -19.77 18.30
N TRP A 131 2.83 -18.79 17.40
CA TRP A 131 3.79 -18.65 16.29
C TRP A 131 4.78 -17.51 16.52
N PHE A 132 6.07 -17.84 16.52
CA PHE A 132 7.17 -16.87 16.72
C PHE A 132 7.18 -15.70 15.72
N LYS A 133 6.55 -15.86 14.55
CA LYS A 133 6.49 -14.85 13.47
C LYS A 133 5.08 -14.28 13.27
N ALA A 134 4.30 -14.15 14.33
CA ALA A 134 2.92 -13.64 14.25
C ALA A 134 2.80 -12.25 13.57
N GLU A 135 3.88 -11.47 13.50
CA GLU A 135 3.94 -10.21 12.74
C GLU A 135 3.89 -10.38 11.21
N GLN A 136 3.83 -11.62 10.72
CA GLN A 136 3.50 -11.97 9.33
C GLN A 136 1.99 -12.03 9.06
N LEU A 137 1.12 -11.98 10.08
CA LEU A 137 -0.31 -11.82 9.85
C LEU A 137 -0.60 -10.49 9.16
N ILE A 138 -1.44 -10.53 8.13
CA ILE A 138 -2.09 -9.33 7.59
C ILE A 138 -2.97 -8.68 8.67
N ASP A 139 -3.27 -7.38 8.54
CA ASP A 139 -4.18 -6.68 9.46
C ASP A 139 -5.66 -7.10 9.27
N VAL A 140 -6.51 -6.92 10.30
CA VAL A 140 -7.96 -7.21 10.22
C VAL A 140 -8.64 -6.37 9.14
N MET A 141 -8.33 -5.06 9.06
CA MET A 141 -8.89 -4.19 8.02
C MET A 141 -8.40 -4.58 6.62
N GLN A 142 -7.14 -5.02 6.53
CA GLN A 142 -6.57 -5.51 5.29
C GLN A 142 -7.26 -6.81 4.83
N GLY A 143 -7.56 -7.74 5.75
CA GLY A 143 -8.34 -8.94 5.48
C GLY A 143 -9.73 -8.61 4.92
N LYS A 144 -10.50 -7.78 5.63
CA LYS A 144 -11.84 -7.34 5.15
C LYS A 144 -11.76 -6.59 3.81
N PHE A 145 -10.71 -5.82 3.56
CA PHE A 145 -10.49 -5.17 2.26
C PHE A 145 -10.18 -6.17 1.14
N LEU A 146 -9.39 -7.21 1.39
CA LEU A 146 -9.15 -8.28 0.42
C LEU A 146 -10.45 -9.02 0.08
N SER A 147 -11.28 -9.38 1.07
CA SER A 147 -12.61 -9.96 0.85
C SER A 147 -13.48 -9.07 -0.05
N PHE A 148 -13.50 -7.77 0.21
CA PHE A 148 -14.23 -6.79 -0.59
C PHE A 148 -13.73 -6.72 -2.05
N LEU A 149 -12.41 -6.77 -2.28
CA LEU A 149 -11.87 -6.75 -3.65
C LEU A 149 -12.23 -8.04 -4.42
N VAL A 150 -12.12 -9.22 -3.81
CA VAL A 150 -12.53 -10.50 -4.42
C VAL A 150 -14.03 -10.48 -4.76
N GLN A 151 -14.86 -10.00 -3.83
CA GLN A 151 -16.31 -9.93 -4.00
C GLN A 151 -16.73 -8.95 -5.10
N THR A 152 -16.14 -7.75 -5.14
CA THR A 152 -16.47 -6.72 -6.13
C THR A 152 -15.94 -7.04 -7.53
N THR A 153 -14.82 -7.75 -7.64
CA THR A 153 -14.34 -8.31 -8.92
C THR A 153 -15.09 -9.57 -9.37
N ARG A 154 -15.94 -10.15 -8.49
CA ARG A 154 -16.66 -11.42 -8.71
C ARG A 154 -15.71 -12.57 -9.09
N ALA A 155 -14.53 -12.60 -8.49
CA ALA A 155 -13.52 -13.61 -8.81
C ALA A 155 -14.02 -15.02 -8.48
N VAL A 156 -13.91 -15.93 -9.46
CA VAL A 156 -14.28 -17.34 -9.34
C VAL A 156 -13.04 -18.17 -9.04
N ARG A 157 -11.89 -17.89 -9.65
CA ARG A 157 -10.61 -18.54 -9.38
C ARG A 157 -9.65 -17.55 -8.73
N VAL A 158 -9.36 -17.77 -7.46
CA VAL A 158 -8.44 -16.95 -6.67
C VAL A 158 -7.16 -17.76 -6.41
N LEU A 159 -6.01 -17.11 -6.56
CA LEU A 159 -4.70 -17.65 -6.18
C LEU A 159 -4.07 -16.79 -5.09
N GLU A 160 -3.50 -17.43 -4.08
CA GLU A 160 -2.65 -16.82 -3.06
C GLU A 160 -1.26 -17.47 -3.06
N ILE A 161 -0.21 -16.64 -3.01
CA ILE A 161 1.18 -17.06 -2.80
C ILE A 161 1.69 -16.43 -1.51
N GLY A 162 1.85 -17.26 -0.46
CA GLY A 162 2.07 -16.86 0.93
C GLY A 162 0.79 -17.04 1.74
N CYS A 163 0.64 -18.21 2.39
CA CYS A 163 -0.50 -18.56 3.22
C CYS A 163 -0.23 -18.27 4.71
N PHE A 164 1.00 -18.52 5.16
CA PHE A 164 1.35 -18.61 6.57
C PHE A 164 0.30 -19.45 7.35
N THR A 165 -0.31 -18.92 8.40
CA THR A 165 -1.34 -19.62 9.20
C THR A 165 -2.77 -19.55 8.63
N GLY A 166 -2.97 -18.95 7.44
CA GLY A 166 -4.23 -19.02 6.69
C GLY A 166 -5.24 -17.88 6.94
N TYR A 167 -4.89 -16.85 7.70
CA TYR A 167 -5.81 -15.72 7.95
C TYR A 167 -6.23 -15.00 6.65
N SER A 168 -5.27 -14.70 5.77
CA SER A 168 -5.52 -14.08 4.47
C SER A 168 -6.33 -15.00 3.54
N ALA A 169 -6.01 -16.29 3.50
CA ALA A 169 -6.75 -17.31 2.76
C ALA A 169 -8.23 -17.32 3.15
N LEU A 170 -8.56 -17.36 4.45
CA LEU A 170 -9.95 -17.32 4.93
C LEU A 170 -10.65 -16.00 4.53
N CYS A 171 -9.98 -14.86 4.63
CA CYS A 171 -10.53 -13.59 4.15
C CYS A 171 -10.81 -13.60 2.65
N LEU A 172 -9.90 -14.13 1.82
CA LEU A 172 -10.08 -14.27 0.37
C LEU A 172 -11.25 -15.22 0.06
N ALA A 173 -11.36 -16.35 0.77
CA ALA A 173 -12.43 -17.32 0.62
C ALA A 173 -13.82 -16.71 0.90
N ASN A 174 -13.93 -15.88 1.95
CA ASN A 174 -15.16 -15.15 2.29
C ASN A 174 -15.59 -14.13 1.20
N GLY A 175 -14.69 -13.73 0.31
CA GLY A 175 -14.99 -12.87 -0.84
C GLY A 175 -15.40 -13.60 -2.12
N LEU A 176 -15.27 -14.93 -2.20
CA LEU A 176 -15.47 -15.71 -3.43
C LEU A 176 -16.88 -15.52 -4.03
N ALA A 177 -16.93 -15.47 -5.37
CA ALA A 177 -18.19 -15.64 -6.09
C ALA A 177 -18.81 -17.04 -5.85
N PRO A 178 -20.13 -17.21 -6.01
CA PRO A 178 -20.77 -18.52 -5.92
C PRO A 178 -20.13 -19.55 -6.86
N GLY A 179 -19.75 -20.71 -6.33
CA GLY A 179 -19.02 -21.75 -7.08
C GLY A 179 -17.54 -21.46 -7.30
N GLY A 180 -16.98 -20.39 -6.71
CA GLY A 180 -15.56 -20.08 -6.77
C GLY A 180 -14.68 -21.00 -5.94
N SER A 181 -13.37 -20.90 -6.16
CA SER A 181 -12.32 -21.64 -5.46
C SER A 181 -11.10 -20.76 -5.21
N LEU A 182 -10.47 -20.96 -4.07
CA LEU A 182 -9.16 -20.41 -3.68
C LEU A 182 -8.12 -21.53 -3.74
N THR A 183 -7.00 -21.28 -4.40
CA THR A 183 -5.77 -22.04 -4.19
C THR A 183 -4.77 -21.19 -3.41
N THR A 184 -4.23 -21.69 -2.32
CA THR A 184 -3.19 -21.02 -1.53
C THR A 184 -1.91 -21.84 -1.46
N CYS A 185 -0.77 -21.20 -1.68
CA CYS A 185 0.54 -21.84 -1.78
C CYS A 185 1.52 -21.28 -0.75
N ASP A 186 2.18 -22.17 0.00
CA ASP A 186 3.28 -21.81 0.89
C ASP A 186 4.37 -22.89 0.89
N ILE A 187 5.58 -22.51 1.27
CA ILE A 187 6.71 -23.43 1.43
C ILE A 187 6.76 -24.05 2.83
N ASP A 188 6.18 -23.39 3.84
CA ASP A 188 6.13 -23.88 5.22
C ASP A 188 4.97 -24.87 5.40
N LYS A 189 5.30 -26.17 5.33
CA LYS A 189 4.35 -27.28 5.55
C LYS A 189 3.69 -27.23 6.92
N ASN A 190 4.42 -26.86 7.97
CA ASN A 190 3.86 -26.82 9.32
C ASN A 190 2.82 -25.71 9.45
N ALA A 191 3.05 -24.58 8.78
CA ALA A 191 2.10 -23.47 8.73
C ALA A 191 0.83 -23.86 7.92
N LEU A 192 0.99 -24.58 6.81
CA LEU A 192 -0.14 -25.12 6.04
C LEU A 192 -0.93 -26.20 6.81
N GLU A 193 -0.26 -27.10 7.53
CA GLU A 193 -0.93 -28.10 8.39
C GLU A 193 -1.70 -27.46 9.55
N PHE A 194 -1.23 -26.32 10.05
CA PHE A 194 -1.98 -25.50 11.01
C PHE A 194 -3.17 -24.81 10.33
N ALA A 195 -2.96 -24.17 9.19
CA ALA A 195 -3.98 -23.45 8.43
C ALA A 195 -5.12 -24.39 7.99
N GLN A 196 -4.81 -25.61 7.56
CA GLN A 196 -5.79 -26.61 7.13
C GLN A 196 -6.82 -26.91 8.22
N LYS A 197 -6.40 -27.01 9.49
CA LYS A 197 -7.32 -27.22 10.63
C LYS A 197 -8.37 -26.11 10.76
N TYR A 198 -8.05 -24.89 10.35
CA TYR A 198 -8.98 -23.78 10.30
C TYR A 198 -9.79 -23.75 9.00
N PHE A 199 -9.20 -24.12 7.86
CA PHE A 199 -9.92 -24.27 6.59
C PHE A 199 -11.03 -25.32 6.68
N ASP A 200 -10.77 -26.45 7.34
CA ASP A 200 -11.74 -27.54 7.55
C ASP A 200 -12.93 -27.12 8.43
N GLN A 201 -12.79 -26.06 9.24
CA GLN A 201 -13.84 -25.46 10.08
C GLN A 201 -14.58 -24.30 9.40
N SER A 202 -14.07 -23.78 8.29
CA SER A 202 -14.66 -22.64 7.58
C SER A 202 -15.91 -23.04 6.81
N SER A 203 -16.86 -22.10 6.69
CA SER A 203 -18.00 -22.23 5.77
C SER A 203 -17.59 -22.37 4.29
N HIS A 204 -16.29 -22.18 3.98
CA HIS A 204 -15.68 -22.28 2.67
C HIS A 204 -14.72 -23.48 2.50
N ALA A 205 -14.68 -24.44 3.42
CA ALA A 205 -13.73 -25.58 3.41
C ALA A 205 -13.55 -26.24 2.02
N ASN A 206 -14.65 -26.61 1.37
CA ASN A 206 -14.67 -27.25 0.04
C ASN A 206 -14.20 -26.36 -1.12
N GLN A 207 -13.95 -25.07 -0.87
CA GLN A 207 -13.49 -24.09 -1.86
C GLN A 207 -12.00 -23.78 -1.72
N ILE A 208 -11.31 -24.24 -0.66
CA ILE A 208 -9.90 -23.92 -0.38
C ILE A 208 -9.02 -25.13 -0.72
N THR A 209 -8.01 -24.94 -1.55
CA THR A 209 -6.99 -25.94 -1.87
C THR A 209 -5.60 -25.44 -1.43
N THR A 210 -4.90 -26.25 -0.64
CA THR A 210 -3.54 -25.93 -0.14
C THR A 210 -2.46 -26.56 -1.01
N VAL A 211 -1.34 -25.83 -1.20
CA VAL A 211 -0.18 -26.28 -1.99
C VAL A 211 1.11 -26.04 -1.22
N ALA A 212 1.81 -27.12 -0.88
CA ALA A 212 3.08 -27.08 -0.15
C ALA A 212 4.30 -27.00 -1.10
N GLN A 213 4.55 -25.83 -1.70
CA GLN A 213 5.61 -25.59 -2.68
C GLN A 213 6.20 -24.16 -2.56
N ASP A 214 7.41 -23.95 -3.10
CA ASP A 214 7.89 -22.60 -3.37
C ASP A 214 6.98 -21.93 -4.41
N GLY A 215 6.59 -20.68 -4.17
CA GLY A 215 5.61 -19.98 -5.00
C GLY A 215 6.05 -19.78 -6.45
N VAL A 216 7.35 -19.62 -6.75
CA VAL A 216 7.83 -19.50 -8.14
C VAL A 216 7.83 -20.87 -8.82
N VAL A 217 8.15 -21.94 -8.08
CA VAL A 217 8.02 -23.32 -8.57
C VAL A 217 6.55 -23.65 -8.86
N TYR A 218 5.63 -23.31 -7.96
CA TYR A 218 4.20 -23.56 -8.16
C TYR A 218 3.63 -22.78 -9.35
N LEU A 219 3.89 -21.47 -9.45
CA LEU A 219 3.50 -20.70 -10.64
C LEU A 219 4.04 -21.32 -11.94
N ASN A 220 5.16 -22.05 -11.88
CA ASN A 220 5.71 -22.75 -13.03
C ASN A 220 5.15 -24.16 -13.28
N SER A 221 4.45 -24.78 -12.32
CA SER A 221 3.80 -26.08 -12.49
C SER A 221 2.33 -25.97 -12.93
N ILE A 222 1.68 -24.81 -12.73
CA ILE A 222 0.29 -24.56 -13.16
C ILE A 222 0.13 -24.79 -14.68
N PRO A 223 -0.85 -25.61 -15.13
CA PRO A 223 -1.09 -25.91 -16.55
C PRO A 223 -1.23 -24.67 -17.44
N GLN A 224 -0.85 -24.81 -18.72
CA GLN A 224 -1.13 -23.79 -19.73
C GLN A 224 -2.64 -23.56 -19.86
N HIS A 225 -3.03 -22.31 -20.16
CA HIS A 225 -4.43 -21.86 -20.24
C HIS A 225 -5.24 -21.90 -18.93
N GLN A 226 -4.63 -22.25 -17.79
CA GLN A 226 -5.22 -21.98 -16.50
C GLN A 226 -5.01 -20.51 -16.13
N HIS A 227 -6.12 -19.81 -15.91
CA HIS A 227 -6.15 -18.40 -15.54
C HIS A 227 -6.79 -18.23 -14.15
N PHE A 228 -6.42 -17.16 -13.46
CA PHE A 228 -7.01 -16.72 -12.19
C PHE A 228 -7.58 -15.32 -12.35
N ASP A 229 -8.73 -15.09 -11.74
CA ASP A 229 -9.46 -13.83 -11.82
C ASP A 229 -8.94 -12.87 -10.71
N PHE A 230 -8.31 -13.41 -9.67
CA PHE A 230 -7.63 -12.66 -8.63
C PHE A 230 -6.34 -13.39 -8.20
N ILE A 231 -5.24 -12.68 -8.03
CA ILE A 231 -3.97 -13.22 -7.54
C ILE A 231 -3.43 -12.33 -6.42
N PHE A 232 -3.22 -12.90 -5.23
CA PHE A 232 -2.59 -12.24 -4.07
C PHE A 232 -1.18 -12.76 -3.84
N ILE A 233 -0.22 -11.86 -3.62
CA ILE A 233 1.18 -12.20 -3.34
C ILE A 233 1.63 -11.52 -2.04
N ASP A 234 1.84 -12.31 -0.98
CA ASP A 234 2.55 -11.90 0.25
C ASP A 234 3.68 -12.88 0.67
N ALA A 235 4.38 -13.44 -0.30
CA ALA A 235 5.53 -14.31 -0.04
C ALA A 235 6.86 -13.53 0.01
N ASN A 236 7.93 -14.15 -0.52
CA ASN A 236 9.28 -13.57 -0.51
C ASN A 236 9.37 -12.25 -1.31
N LYS A 237 9.37 -11.13 -0.57
CA LYS A 237 9.51 -9.75 -1.07
C LYS A 237 10.78 -9.50 -1.90
N ARG A 238 11.78 -10.39 -1.84
CA ARG A 238 12.98 -10.35 -2.70
C ARG A 238 12.73 -10.87 -4.12
N GLN A 239 11.64 -11.61 -4.34
CA GLN A 239 11.23 -12.27 -5.59
C GLN A 239 9.95 -11.64 -6.21
N TYR A 240 9.40 -10.56 -5.67
CA TYR A 240 8.18 -9.92 -6.21
C TYR A 240 8.25 -9.60 -7.71
N ARG A 241 9.42 -9.19 -8.20
CA ARG A 241 9.64 -9.01 -9.64
C ARG A 241 9.54 -10.34 -10.41
N THR A 242 10.11 -11.42 -9.88
CA THR A 242 10.03 -12.78 -10.46
C THR A 242 8.60 -13.32 -10.43
N TYR A 243 7.84 -13.12 -9.35
CA TYR A 243 6.41 -13.47 -9.29
C TYR A 243 5.64 -12.74 -10.40
N TYR A 244 5.78 -11.41 -10.49
CA TYR A 244 5.14 -10.60 -11.54
C TYR A 244 5.52 -11.07 -12.96
N ASP A 245 6.82 -11.18 -13.25
CA ASP A 245 7.30 -11.58 -14.58
C ASP A 245 6.77 -12.98 -14.95
N THR A 246 6.77 -13.95 -14.01
CA THR A 246 6.26 -15.32 -14.23
C THR A 246 4.75 -15.31 -14.51
N ILE A 247 3.97 -14.59 -13.70
CA ILE A 247 2.50 -14.48 -13.88
C ILE A 247 2.16 -13.90 -15.25
N MET A 248 2.87 -12.85 -15.69
CA MET A 248 2.62 -12.19 -16.97
C MET A 248 3.10 -13.04 -18.16
N GLN A 249 4.31 -13.60 -18.10
CA GLN A 249 4.87 -14.43 -19.17
C GLN A 249 4.05 -15.70 -19.43
N ARG A 250 3.52 -16.32 -18.36
CA ARG A 250 2.65 -17.50 -18.44
C ARG A 250 1.18 -17.16 -18.65
N SER A 251 0.83 -15.86 -18.70
CA SER A 251 -0.55 -15.36 -18.81
C SER A 251 -1.50 -15.95 -17.73
N LEU A 252 -1.03 -16.12 -16.50
CA LEU A 252 -1.81 -16.75 -15.42
C LEU A 252 -2.92 -15.83 -14.87
N LEU A 253 -2.81 -14.52 -15.07
CA LEU A 253 -3.88 -13.58 -14.72
C LEU A 253 -4.89 -13.49 -15.88
N HIS A 254 -6.18 -13.57 -15.58
CA HIS A 254 -7.23 -13.27 -16.55
C HIS A 254 -7.12 -11.81 -17.04
N PRO A 255 -7.47 -11.46 -18.29
CA PRO A 255 -7.32 -10.08 -18.79
C PRO A 255 -8.04 -9.00 -17.97
N SER A 256 -9.19 -9.34 -17.37
CA SER A 256 -9.94 -8.48 -16.43
C SER A 256 -9.65 -8.80 -14.95
N GLY A 257 -8.59 -9.56 -14.68
CA GLY A 257 -8.25 -10.06 -13.35
C GLY A 257 -7.41 -9.07 -12.53
N LEU A 258 -7.45 -9.20 -11.21
CA LEU A 258 -6.75 -8.31 -10.29
C LEU A 258 -5.52 -8.99 -9.66
N LEU A 259 -4.33 -8.41 -9.87
CA LEU A 259 -3.09 -8.84 -9.24
C LEU A 259 -2.69 -7.88 -8.11
N VAL A 260 -2.61 -8.39 -6.90
CA VAL A 260 -2.38 -7.65 -5.66
C VAL A 260 -1.07 -8.12 -5.01
N PHE A 261 -0.22 -7.17 -4.62
CA PHE A 261 1.02 -7.41 -3.87
C PHE A 261 0.96 -6.69 -2.53
N ASP A 262 1.24 -7.40 -1.44
CA ASP A 262 1.24 -6.79 -0.11
C ASP A 262 2.57 -6.11 0.25
N ASN A 263 2.53 -5.22 1.23
CA ASN A 263 3.66 -4.59 1.91
C ASN A 263 4.54 -3.76 0.95
N THR A 264 3.99 -3.28 -0.16
CA THR A 264 4.70 -2.48 -1.18
C THR A 264 5.27 -1.16 -0.65
N LEU A 265 4.81 -0.68 0.52
CA LEU A 265 5.39 0.46 1.24
C LEU A 265 6.46 0.06 2.28
N PHE A 266 6.54 -1.22 2.65
CA PHE A 266 7.45 -1.84 3.63
C PHE A 266 7.66 -0.99 4.90
N ARG A 267 6.60 -0.81 5.70
CA ARG A 267 6.60 0.02 6.92
C ARG A 267 7.11 1.46 6.67
N GLY A 268 6.76 2.04 5.51
CA GLY A 268 7.17 3.39 5.08
C GLY A 268 8.61 3.49 4.53
N ARG A 269 9.44 2.46 4.68
CA ARG A 269 10.86 2.47 4.31
C ARG A 269 11.07 2.64 2.80
N VAL A 270 10.13 2.19 1.97
CA VAL A 270 10.18 2.41 0.50
C VAL A 270 10.06 3.89 0.16
N ALA A 271 9.16 4.61 0.83
CA ALA A 271 9.00 6.06 0.63
C ALA A 271 10.21 6.84 1.15
N ALA A 272 10.76 6.45 2.31
CA ALA A 272 12.02 7.01 2.82
C ALA A 272 13.18 6.79 1.84
N TYR A 273 13.33 5.58 1.27
CA TYR A 273 14.35 5.28 0.27
C TYR A 273 14.18 6.09 -1.02
N ALA A 274 12.95 6.14 -1.56
CA ALA A 274 12.63 6.93 -2.75
C ALA A 274 12.84 8.45 -2.55
N SER A 275 12.85 8.92 -1.30
CA SER A 275 13.09 10.32 -0.93
C SER A 275 14.55 10.62 -0.56
N GLY A 276 15.46 9.64 -0.68
CA GLY A 276 16.87 9.78 -0.29
C GLY A 276 17.13 9.82 1.23
N LEU A 277 16.13 9.52 2.06
CA LEU A 277 16.19 9.60 3.52
C LEU A 277 16.61 8.28 4.20
N ALA A 278 16.63 7.16 3.46
CA ALA A 278 16.97 5.85 4.02
C ALA A 278 18.46 5.49 3.86
N VAL A 279 18.98 4.75 4.83
CA VAL A 279 20.35 4.20 4.77
C VAL A 279 20.43 3.06 3.75
N ASN A 280 21.47 3.07 2.89
CA ASN A 280 21.69 2.09 1.82
C ASN A 280 21.74 0.60 2.23
N LYS A 281 21.74 0.29 3.53
CA LYS A 281 21.73 -1.09 4.07
C LYS A 281 20.36 -1.79 3.95
N GLU A 282 19.26 -1.06 3.69
CA GLU A 282 17.90 -1.63 3.62
C GLU A 282 17.60 -2.31 2.27
N ARG A 283 18.26 -3.45 2.02
CA ARG A 283 18.16 -4.23 0.76
C ARG A 283 16.73 -4.57 0.32
N ILE A 284 15.80 -4.80 1.27
CA ILE A 284 14.40 -5.13 0.97
C ILE A 284 13.63 -3.87 0.53
N ALA A 285 13.77 -2.76 1.25
CA ALA A 285 13.13 -1.49 0.90
C ALA A 285 13.59 -0.99 -0.48
N ARG A 286 14.89 -1.12 -0.79
CA ARG A 286 15.42 -0.82 -2.13
C ARG A 286 14.79 -1.70 -3.22
N ARG A 287 14.79 -3.03 -3.05
CA ARG A 287 14.19 -3.95 -4.04
C ARG A 287 12.70 -3.69 -4.25
N MET A 288 11.97 -3.34 -3.19
CA MET A 288 10.56 -2.98 -3.28
C MET A 288 10.36 -1.63 -4.00
N ALA A 289 11.26 -0.65 -3.79
CA ALA A 289 11.26 0.60 -4.57
C ALA A 289 11.53 0.36 -6.06
N GLU A 290 12.52 -0.48 -6.39
CA GLU A 290 12.84 -0.93 -7.75
C GLU A 290 11.63 -1.63 -8.41
N PHE A 291 10.95 -2.53 -7.67
CA PHE A 291 9.74 -3.21 -8.11
C PHE A 291 8.57 -2.23 -8.36
N ASN A 292 8.26 -1.35 -7.40
CA ASN A 292 7.20 -0.35 -7.55
C ASN A 292 7.49 0.60 -8.74
N ALA A 293 8.75 0.96 -8.96
CA ALA A 293 9.17 1.76 -10.12
C ALA A 293 8.95 1.00 -11.44
N HIS A 294 9.26 -0.30 -11.50
CA HIS A 294 9.01 -1.15 -12.66
C HIS A 294 7.52 -1.23 -13.00
N ILE A 295 6.68 -1.59 -12.01
CA ILE A 295 5.22 -1.68 -12.17
C ILE A 295 4.62 -0.36 -12.66
N ARG A 296 5.09 0.78 -12.13
CA ARG A 296 4.68 2.12 -12.58
C ARG A 296 5.01 2.40 -14.06
N VAL A 297 6.11 1.86 -14.58
CA VAL A 297 6.47 1.98 -16.00
C VAL A 297 5.52 1.14 -16.86
N GLN A 298 5.24 -0.10 -16.47
CA GLN A 298 4.31 -0.97 -17.21
C GLN A 298 2.90 -0.37 -17.30
N PHE A 299 2.35 0.12 -16.18
CA PHE A 299 1.04 0.80 -16.20
C PHE A 299 0.99 2.06 -17.08
N ARG A 300 2.12 2.77 -17.25
CA ARG A 300 2.22 3.91 -18.18
C ARG A 300 2.31 3.45 -19.63
N TYR A 301 2.97 2.32 -19.90
CA TYR A 301 3.03 1.71 -21.22
C TYR A 301 1.61 1.28 -21.65
N LEU A 302 0.93 0.47 -20.84
CA LEU A 302 -0.44 0.00 -21.10
C LEU A 302 -1.40 1.15 -21.41
N ARG A 303 -1.43 2.19 -20.55
CA ARG A 303 -2.27 3.39 -20.78
C ARG A 303 -1.89 4.20 -22.02
N ARG A 304 -0.63 4.19 -22.46
CA ARG A 304 -0.18 4.99 -23.62
C ARG A 304 -0.52 4.33 -24.95
N TYR A 305 -0.62 3.00 -24.98
CA TYR A 305 -0.88 2.23 -26.20
C TYR A 305 -2.32 1.72 -26.32
N GLY A 306 -3.25 2.25 -25.51
CA GLY A 306 -4.69 2.01 -25.69
C GLY A 306 -5.13 0.56 -25.45
N MET A 307 -4.34 -0.26 -24.76
CA MET A 307 -4.81 -1.56 -24.29
C MET A 307 -5.81 -1.31 -23.14
N ASP A 308 -7.07 -1.60 -23.44
CA ASP A 308 -8.24 -1.20 -22.66
C ASP A 308 -8.26 -1.97 -21.32
N LEU A 309 -7.76 -1.33 -20.27
CA LEU A 309 -7.81 -1.85 -18.90
C LEU A 309 -9.24 -1.66 -18.37
N ARG A 310 -10.09 -2.68 -18.59
CA ARG A 310 -11.43 -2.81 -18.01
C ARG A 310 -11.41 -3.78 -16.83
#